data_AF-A0AA45KGU8-F1
#
_entry.id   AF-A0AA45KGU8-F1
#
_cell.length_a   1.000
_cell.length_b   1.000
_cell.length_c   1.000
_cell.angle_alpha   90.00
_cell.angle_beta   90.00
_cell.angle_gamma   90.00
#
_symmetry.space_group_name_H-M   'P 1'
#
loop_
_entity.id
_entity.type
_entity.pdbx_description
1 polymer ?
#
loop_
_entity_poly.entity_id
_entity_poly.type
_entity_poly.pdbx_seq_one_letter_code
_entity_poly.pdbx_strand_id
1 'polypeptide(L)'
;MKTILVLCESGYWHDLRSGLNQVGISFLGFDKKKPNRFEIEQLVAKADFVVMRNVNVAHHSVRFAKEACKATNTPFWISHNFGVESIINHFNETFPEESVHLARKTSQAKNTKPPRKTIHSKTTKDKAEAQLITKSLSQKHKHLPLKNILKDVQISDEPDFEKMFKKKH
;
A
#
# COMPACT_ATOMS: atom_id res chain seq x y z
N MET A 1 -3.83 -18.27 23.95
CA MET A 1 -4.17 -17.54 22.71
C MET A 1 -3.18 -16.39 22.61
N LYS A 2 -2.35 -16.36 21.56
CA LYS A 2 -1.31 -15.34 21.42
C LYS A 2 -1.89 -14.03 20.92
N THR A 3 -1.28 -12.94 21.37
CA THR A 3 -1.67 -11.58 20.96
C THR A 3 -0.55 -10.94 20.15
N ILE A 4 -0.88 -10.48 18.95
CA ILE A 4 0.04 -9.72 18.10
C ILE A 4 -0.31 -8.24 18.18
N LEU A 5 0.68 -7.42 18.58
CA LEU A 5 0.62 -5.97 18.43
C LEU A 5 1.07 -5.58 17.03
N VAL A 6 0.21 -4.87 16.33
CA VAL A 6 0.43 -4.35 15.00
C VAL A 6 0.52 -2.83 15.04
N LEU A 7 1.70 -2.31 14.74
CA LEU A 7 1.99 -0.90 14.58
C LEU A 7 1.84 -0.52 13.10
N CYS A 8 0.63 -0.14 12.70
CA CYS A 8 0.33 0.29 11.33
C CYS A 8 -0.90 1.21 11.27
N GLU A 9 -1.04 1.92 10.16
CA GLU A 9 -2.20 2.76 9.86
C GLU A 9 -3.51 1.97 9.96
N SER A 10 -4.52 2.59 10.59
CA SER A 10 -5.84 2.00 10.88
C SER A 10 -6.59 1.48 9.66
N GLY A 11 -6.33 2.04 8.47
CA GLY A 11 -6.94 1.59 7.21
C GLY A 11 -6.64 0.14 6.84
N TYR A 12 -5.61 -0.47 7.41
CA TYR A 12 -5.20 -1.85 7.11
C TYR A 12 -5.65 -2.85 8.17
N TRP A 13 -6.22 -2.39 9.29
CA TRP A 13 -6.55 -3.23 10.43
C TRP A 13 -7.65 -4.24 10.14
N HIS A 14 -8.61 -3.89 9.29
CA HIS A 14 -9.76 -4.75 9.04
C HIS A 14 -9.35 -6.11 8.49
N ASP A 15 -8.52 -6.12 7.44
CA ASP A 15 -8.07 -7.35 6.78
C ASP A 15 -7.13 -8.14 7.68
N LEU A 16 -6.27 -7.46 8.44
CA LEU A 16 -5.33 -8.08 9.38
C LEU A 16 -6.05 -8.73 10.55
N ARG A 17 -6.97 -8.01 11.18
CA ARG A 17 -7.77 -8.50 12.30
C ARG A 17 -8.60 -9.70 11.86
N SER A 18 -9.26 -9.63 10.70
CA SER A 18 -10.01 -10.76 10.18
C SER A 18 -9.12 -11.96 9.87
N GLY A 19 -7.94 -11.74 9.27
CA GLY A 19 -7.02 -12.81 8.90
C GLY A 19 -6.40 -13.50 10.12
N LEU A 20 -5.95 -12.73 11.11
CA LEU A 20 -5.35 -13.25 12.33
C LEU A 20 -6.37 -13.96 13.23
N ASN A 21 -7.59 -13.40 13.34
CA ASN A 21 -8.64 -14.04 14.13
C ASN A 21 -9.08 -15.40 13.56
N GLN A 22 -9.06 -15.58 12.22
CA GLN A 22 -9.34 -16.89 11.59
C GLN A 22 -8.34 -17.97 12.01
N VAL A 23 -7.15 -17.55 12.41
CA VAL A 23 -6.01 -18.38 12.79
C VAL A 23 -5.93 -18.49 14.33
N GLY A 24 -6.90 -17.94 15.05
CA GLY A 24 -6.93 -17.97 16.51
C GLY A 24 -5.89 -17.05 17.17
N ILE A 25 -5.38 -16.05 16.45
CA ILE A 25 -4.44 -15.06 16.97
C ILE A 25 -5.19 -13.75 17.25
N SER A 26 -5.03 -13.22 18.46
CA SER A 26 -5.62 -11.94 18.86
C SER A 26 -4.87 -10.76 18.24
N PHE A 27 -5.61 -9.80 17.72
CA PHE A 27 -5.06 -8.59 17.09
C PHE A 27 -5.18 -7.38 18.02
N LEU A 28 -4.05 -6.68 18.21
CA LEU A 28 -3.97 -5.40 18.90
C LEU A 28 -3.38 -4.37 17.93
N GLY A 29 -4.16 -3.36 17.56
CA GLY A 29 -3.74 -2.32 16.61
C GLY A 29 -3.31 -1.03 17.33
N PHE A 30 -2.28 -0.36 16.82
CA PHE A 30 -1.90 0.97 17.29
C PHE A 30 -1.55 1.91 16.13
N ASP A 31 -2.28 3.02 16.06
CA ASP A 31 -2.14 4.07 15.04
C ASP A 31 -2.29 5.43 15.72
N LYS A 32 -1.16 6.02 16.11
CA LYS A 32 -1.10 7.38 16.63
C LYS A 32 0.08 8.12 16.02
N LYS A 33 -0.17 9.34 15.55
CA LYS A 33 0.86 10.25 15.02
C LYS A 33 1.88 10.68 16.08
N LYS A 34 1.43 10.82 17.33
CA LYS A 34 2.25 11.20 18.50
C LYS A 34 2.10 10.12 19.58
N PRO A 35 2.89 9.04 19.52
CA PRO A 35 2.83 7.99 20.53
C PRO A 35 3.35 8.48 21.88
N ASN A 36 2.72 8.03 22.96
CA ASN A 36 3.32 8.13 24.29
C ASN A 36 4.15 6.87 24.56
N ARG A 37 5.32 7.03 25.19
CA ARG A 37 6.20 5.93 25.55
C ARG A 37 5.50 4.90 26.44
N PHE A 38 4.86 5.38 27.50
CA PHE A 38 4.17 4.53 28.47
C PHE A 38 3.03 3.71 27.83
N GLU A 39 2.33 4.31 26.86
CA GLU A 39 1.25 3.62 26.15
C GLU A 39 1.80 2.46 25.30
N ILE A 40 2.90 2.68 24.58
CA ILE A 40 3.54 1.62 23.80
C ILE A 40 4.08 0.53 24.73
N GLU A 41 4.71 0.89 25.84
CA GLU A 41 5.21 -0.08 26.82
C GLU A 41 4.07 -0.97 27.36
N GLN A 42 2.91 -0.38 27.68
CA GLN A 42 1.74 -1.15 28.10
C GLN A 42 1.19 -2.08 27.01
N LEU A 43 1.20 -1.63 25.75
CA LEU A 43 0.74 -2.45 24.63
C LEU A 43 1.69 -3.60 24.32
N VAL A 44 3.00 -3.35 24.38
CA VAL A 44 4.03 -4.37 24.21
C VAL A 44 3.96 -5.40 25.34
N ALA A 45 3.73 -4.98 26.60
CA ALA A 45 3.57 -5.89 27.73
C ALA A 45 2.34 -6.82 27.62
N LYS A 46 1.33 -6.43 26.83
CA LYS A 46 0.12 -7.24 26.55
C LYS A 46 0.26 -8.13 25.32
N ALA A 47 1.33 -7.97 24.55
CA ALA A 47 1.53 -8.67 23.30
C ALA A 47 2.66 -9.71 23.42
N ASP A 48 2.45 -10.85 22.80
CA ASP A 48 3.47 -11.89 22.69
C ASP A 48 4.40 -11.65 21.50
N PHE A 49 3.94 -10.90 20.50
CA PHE A 49 4.68 -10.62 19.28
C PHE A 49 4.33 -9.22 18.78
N VAL A 50 5.34 -8.47 18.33
CA VAL A 50 5.15 -7.11 17.86
C VAL A 50 5.59 -6.99 16.40
N VAL A 51 4.70 -6.50 15.55
CA VAL A 51 4.95 -6.30 14.13
C VAL A 51 4.72 -4.86 13.72
N MET A 52 5.61 -4.35 12.88
CA MET A 52 5.50 -3.02 12.30
C MET A 52 5.66 -3.04 10.78
N ARG A 53 4.83 -2.25 10.08
CA ARG A 53 4.79 -2.20 8.62
C ARG A 53 5.91 -1.39 7.96
N ASN A 54 6.40 -0.33 8.58
CA ASN A 54 7.44 0.50 7.97
C ASN A 54 8.14 1.34 9.03
N VAL A 55 9.41 1.66 8.80
CA VAL A 55 10.20 2.63 9.59
C VAL A 55 9.57 4.03 9.52
N ASN A 56 8.82 4.34 8.45
CA ASN A 56 8.13 5.62 8.29
C ASN A 56 6.90 5.79 9.19
N VAL A 57 6.44 4.74 9.87
CA VAL A 57 5.45 4.87 10.93
C VAL A 57 6.12 5.58 12.09
N ALA A 58 5.93 6.90 12.18
CA ALA A 58 6.44 7.82 13.20
C ALA A 58 7.71 7.33 13.92
N HIS A 59 8.89 7.86 13.56
CA HIS A 59 10.20 7.48 14.13
C HIS A 59 10.20 7.22 15.66
N HIS A 60 9.38 7.96 16.42
CA HIS A 60 9.19 7.76 17.86
C HIS A 60 8.52 6.42 18.23
N SER A 61 7.48 5.99 17.51
CA SER A 61 6.81 4.71 17.74
C SER A 61 7.78 3.55 17.59
N VAL A 62 8.62 3.59 16.55
CA VAL A 62 9.65 2.58 16.30
C VAL A 62 10.62 2.48 17.46
N ARG A 63 11.12 3.64 17.91
CA ARG A 63 12.11 3.70 18.99
C ARG A 63 11.53 3.17 20.30
N PHE A 64 10.36 3.64 20.69
CA PHE A 64 9.72 3.21 21.93
C PHE A 64 9.35 1.73 21.89
N ALA A 65 8.84 1.22 20.77
CA ALA A 65 8.54 -0.20 20.63
C ALA A 65 9.79 -1.07 20.71
N LYS A 66 10.90 -0.68 20.05
CA LYS A 66 12.18 -1.38 20.16
C LYS A 66 12.73 -1.39 21.58
N GLU A 67 12.69 -0.25 22.26
CA GLU A 67 13.14 -0.13 23.66
C GLU A 67 12.28 -1.00 24.58
N ALA A 68 10.96 -0.97 24.43
CA ALA A 68 10.03 -1.80 25.20
C ALA A 68 10.24 -3.30 24.94
N CYS A 69 10.31 -3.72 23.68
CA CYS A 69 10.53 -5.12 23.31
C CYS A 69 11.86 -5.66 23.83
N LYS A 70 12.92 -4.82 23.84
CA LYS A 70 14.21 -5.18 24.42
C LYS A 70 14.14 -5.34 25.93
N ALA A 71 13.31 -4.55 26.62
CA ALA A 71 13.13 -4.66 28.07
C ALA A 71 12.31 -5.91 28.47
N THR A 72 11.32 -6.29 27.65
CA THR A 72 10.43 -7.43 27.91
C THR A 72 10.88 -8.74 27.26
N ASN A 73 11.95 -8.71 26.46
CA ASN A 73 12.37 -9.80 25.57
C ASN A 73 11.25 -10.26 24.62
N THR A 74 10.33 -9.36 24.23
CA THR A 74 9.27 -9.67 23.28
C THR A 74 9.86 -9.67 21.86
N PRO A 75 9.59 -10.69 21.03
CA PRO A 75 10.07 -10.69 19.66
C PRO A 75 9.42 -9.57 18.84
N PHE A 76 10.25 -8.90 18.04
CA PHE A 76 9.89 -7.69 17.32
C PHE A 76 10.32 -7.79 15.86
N TRP A 77 9.39 -7.52 14.94
CA TRP A 77 9.63 -7.62 13.51
C TRP A 77 9.20 -6.35 12.76
N ILE A 78 10.06 -5.90 11.85
CA ILE A 78 9.78 -4.79 10.92
C ILE A 78 9.83 -5.34 9.51
N SER A 79 8.74 -5.20 8.76
CA SER A 79 8.69 -5.65 7.37
C SER A 79 8.08 -4.63 6.45
N HIS A 80 8.74 -4.39 5.33
CA HIS A 80 8.19 -3.61 4.21
C HIS A 80 7.02 -4.32 3.52
N ASN A 81 7.04 -5.66 3.50
CA ASN A 81 5.94 -6.46 2.98
C ASN A 81 5.04 -6.90 4.13
N PHE A 82 3.95 -6.16 4.31
CA PHE A 82 3.08 -6.24 5.47
C PHE A 82 1.72 -6.79 5.07
N GLY A 83 1.56 -8.12 5.21
CA GLY A 83 0.34 -8.84 4.93
C GLY A 83 0.13 -10.00 5.90
N VAL A 84 -1.10 -10.49 5.99
CA VAL A 84 -1.50 -11.58 6.91
C VAL A 84 -0.60 -12.81 6.74
N GLU A 85 -0.36 -13.24 5.50
CA GLU A 85 0.47 -14.40 5.20
C GLU A 85 1.91 -14.23 5.69
N SER A 86 2.50 -13.06 5.45
CA SER A 86 3.87 -12.77 5.89
C SER A 86 3.99 -12.72 7.42
N ILE A 87 2.98 -12.16 8.10
CA ILE A 87 2.91 -12.14 9.57
C ILE A 87 2.82 -13.56 10.12
N ILE A 88 1.97 -14.41 9.54
CA ILE A 88 1.82 -15.80 9.99
C ILE A 88 3.11 -16.59 9.77
N ASN A 89 3.77 -16.43 8.63
CA ASN A 89 5.03 -17.13 8.37
C ASN A 89 6.10 -16.78 9.42
N HIS A 90 6.30 -15.49 9.70
CA HIS A 90 7.23 -15.06 10.75
C HIS A 90 6.79 -15.43 12.17
N PHE A 91 5.48 -15.43 12.42
CA PHE A 91 4.94 -15.93 13.68
C PHE A 91 5.29 -17.40 13.89
N ASN A 92 5.13 -18.24 12.86
CA ASN A 92 5.47 -19.67 12.91
C ASN A 92 6.99 -19.91 13.07
N GLU A 93 7.83 -19.06 12.46
CA GLU A 93 9.29 -19.10 12.66
C GLU A 93 9.67 -18.75 14.11
N THR A 94 8.94 -17.81 14.72
CA THR A 94 9.20 -17.36 16.10
C THR A 94 8.62 -18.31 17.14
N PHE A 95 7.48 -18.94 16.84
CA PHE A 95 6.73 -19.82 17.73
C PHE A 95 6.37 -21.13 17.01
N PRO A 96 7.35 -22.04 16.78
CA PRO A 96 7.11 -23.28 16.03
C PRO A 96 6.10 -24.22 16.71
N GLU A 97 6.06 -24.24 18.05
CA GLU A 97 5.12 -25.02 18.86
C GLU A 97 3.65 -24.58 18.68
N GLU A 98 3.44 -23.31 18.29
CA GLU A 98 2.12 -22.73 18.06
C GLU A 98 1.89 -22.45 16.58
N SER A 99 2.56 -23.20 15.70
CA SER A 99 2.45 -22.96 14.26
C SER A 99 1.02 -23.07 13.76
N VAL A 100 0.62 -22.10 12.94
CA VAL A 100 -0.74 -22.02 12.42
C VAL A 100 -0.75 -21.77 10.92
N HIS A 101 -1.79 -22.29 10.26
CA HIS A 101 -1.93 -22.20 8.82
C HIS A 101 -3.23 -21.48 8.44
N LEU A 102 -3.12 -20.51 7.54
CA LEU A 102 -4.29 -19.88 6.93
C LEU A 102 -4.95 -20.92 6.01
N ALA A 103 -6.21 -21.27 6.28
CA ALA A 103 -6.98 -22.07 5.35
C ALA A 103 -7.09 -21.29 4.03
N ARG A 104 -6.40 -21.75 2.97
CA ARG A 104 -6.51 -21.16 1.65
C ARG A 104 -7.99 -21.19 1.26
N LYS A 105 -8.61 -20.02 1.17
CA LYS A 105 -9.88 -19.90 0.44
C LYS A 105 -9.58 -20.36 -0.98
N THR A 106 -10.06 -21.53 -1.35
CA THR A 106 -10.16 -21.94 -2.75
C THR A 106 -11.04 -20.89 -3.42
N SER A 107 -10.39 -19.89 -4.01
CA SER A 107 -11.07 -18.90 -4.83
C SER A 107 -11.70 -19.67 -5.98
N GLN A 108 -12.99 -19.96 -5.85
CA GLN A 108 -13.82 -20.35 -6.98
C GLN A 108 -13.59 -19.29 -8.06
N ALA A 109 -12.98 -19.73 -9.16
CA ALA A 109 -12.74 -18.89 -10.32
C ALA A 109 -14.09 -18.25 -10.70
N LYS A 110 -14.19 -16.92 -10.57
CA LYS A 110 -15.34 -16.21 -11.12
C LYS A 110 -15.32 -16.46 -12.62
N ASN A 111 -16.30 -17.23 -13.09
CA ASN A 111 -16.55 -17.53 -14.49
C ASN A 111 -16.24 -16.33 -15.39
N THR A 112 -15.27 -16.51 -16.25
CA THR A 112 -14.92 -15.63 -17.36
C THR A 112 -16.14 -15.49 -18.27
N LYS A 113 -16.79 -14.33 -18.26
CA LYS A 113 -17.75 -13.98 -19.32
C LYS A 113 -16.96 -13.86 -20.65
N PRO A 114 -17.43 -14.46 -21.75
CA PRO A 114 -16.71 -14.43 -23.02
C PRO A 114 -16.72 -13.03 -23.64
N PRO A 115 -15.71 -12.67 -24.45
CA PRO A 115 -15.62 -11.36 -25.07
C PRO A 115 -16.66 -11.20 -26.19
N ARG A 116 -17.45 -10.13 -26.09
CA ARG A 116 -18.48 -9.75 -27.08
C ARG A 116 -17.79 -9.30 -28.38
N LYS A 117 -18.01 -10.02 -29.48
CA LYS A 117 -17.57 -9.64 -30.83
C LYS A 117 -18.31 -8.37 -31.29
N THR A 118 -17.60 -7.27 -31.53
CA THR A 118 -18.14 -6.08 -32.18
C THR A 118 -18.01 -6.19 -33.69
N ILE A 119 -19.15 -6.18 -34.37
CA ILE A 119 -19.30 -6.17 -35.83
C ILE A 119 -18.98 -4.76 -36.35
N HIS A 120 -18.16 -4.66 -37.38
CA HIS A 120 -17.82 -3.44 -38.11
C HIS A 120 -18.89 -3.16 -39.18
N SER A 121 -19.41 -1.93 -39.25
CA SER A 121 -20.11 -1.42 -40.44
C SER A 121 -19.58 -0.03 -40.80
N LYS A 122 -19.11 0.10 -42.04
CA LYS A 122 -18.70 1.35 -42.70
C LYS A 122 -19.91 2.12 -43.24
N THR A 123 -19.84 3.45 -43.27
CA THR A 123 -20.50 4.37 -44.24
C THR A 123 -19.96 5.80 -43.98
N THR A 124 -19.06 6.30 -44.84
CA THR A 124 -19.23 7.32 -45.93
C THR A 124 -19.30 8.78 -45.47
N LYS A 125 -18.44 9.58 -46.12
CA LYS A 125 -18.23 11.05 -46.06
C LYS A 125 -19.53 11.82 -46.38
N ASP A 126 -19.77 13.08 -46.01
CA ASP A 126 -18.95 14.28 -46.25
C ASP A 126 -19.54 15.53 -45.55
N LYS A 127 -18.67 16.54 -45.37
CA LYS A 127 -18.89 18.01 -45.32
C LYS A 127 -19.29 18.77 -44.03
N ALA A 128 -18.43 19.78 -43.82
CA ALA A 128 -18.68 21.15 -43.36
C ALA A 128 -18.71 21.44 -41.86
N GLU A 129 -17.52 21.83 -41.37
CA GLU A 129 -17.26 23.12 -40.71
C GLU A 129 -18.47 23.81 -40.06
N ALA A 130 -18.57 23.67 -38.73
CA ALA A 130 -18.97 24.71 -37.78
C ALA A 130 -19.19 24.07 -36.40
N GLN A 131 -18.12 23.87 -35.63
CA GLN A 131 -18.16 23.72 -34.15
C GLN A 131 -16.74 23.54 -33.57
N LEU A 132 -15.84 24.45 -33.93
CA LEU A 132 -14.70 24.77 -33.08
C LEU A 132 -15.29 25.48 -31.85
N ILE A 133 -15.24 24.85 -30.67
CA ILE A 133 -15.07 25.44 -29.31
C ILE A 133 -15.67 24.57 -28.17
N THR A 134 -16.53 23.56 -28.40
CA THR A 134 -17.17 22.84 -27.26
C THR A 134 -16.87 21.33 -27.13
N LYS A 135 -15.83 20.79 -27.78
CA LYS A 135 -15.50 19.34 -27.72
C LYS A 135 -14.11 18.99 -27.17
N SER A 136 -13.51 19.82 -26.31
CA SER A 136 -12.19 19.52 -25.71
C SER A 136 -12.23 19.05 -24.26
N LEU A 137 -13.34 18.49 -23.75
CA LEU A 137 -13.41 17.98 -22.38
C LEU A 137 -14.34 16.75 -22.26
N SER A 138 -14.05 15.64 -22.97
CA SER A 138 -14.64 14.33 -22.60
C SER A 138 -14.04 13.13 -23.33
N GLN A 139 -12.72 12.92 -23.32
CA GLN A 139 -12.17 11.61 -23.73
C GLN A 139 -11.08 11.13 -22.77
N LYS A 140 -11.47 10.18 -21.90
CA LYS A 140 -10.59 9.35 -21.09
C LYS A 140 -9.69 8.53 -22.02
N HIS A 141 -8.48 9.01 -22.29
CA HIS A 141 -7.47 8.20 -22.97
C HIS A 141 -6.94 7.12 -22.02
N LYS A 142 -7.09 5.87 -22.46
CA LYS A 142 -6.44 4.70 -21.87
C LYS A 142 -4.94 4.94 -21.78
N HIS A 143 -4.31 4.50 -20.68
CA HIS A 143 -2.86 4.53 -20.50
C HIS A 143 -2.13 3.85 -21.67
N LEU A 144 -1.71 4.63 -22.66
CA LEU A 144 -0.67 4.21 -23.60
C LEU A 144 0.69 4.53 -22.98
N PRO A 145 1.72 3.68 -23.18
CA PRO A 145 3.04 3.94 -22.64
C PRO A 145 3.60 5.25 -23.22
N LEU A 146 3.97 6.18 -22.34
CA LEU A 146 4.59 7.49 -22.64
C LEU A 146 5.87 7.40 -23.49
N LYS A 147 6.39 6.19 -23.72
CA LYS A 147 7.61 5.92 -24.47
C LYS A 147 7.56 6.37 -25.94
N ASN A 148 6.37 6.46 -26.56
CA ASN A 148 6.27 6.88 -27.95
C ASN A 148 6.01 8.39 -28.13
N ILE A 149 5.58 9.10 -27.08
CA ILE A 149 5.29 10.55 -27.15
C ILE A 149 6.57 11.38 -26.97
N LEU A 150 7.56 10.85 -26.25
CA LEU A 150 8.83 11.54 -25.98
C LEU A 150 9.92 11.30 -27.03
N LYS A 151 9.67 10.48 -28.06
CA LYS A 151 10.68 10.19 -29.10
C LYS A 151 10.95 11.36 -30.04
N ASP A 152 9.97 12.23 -30.23
CA ASP A 152 10.07 13.38 -31.14
C ASP A 152 10.42 14.70 -30.41
N VAL A 153 10.68 14.65 -29.10
CA VAL A 153 11.12 15.81 -28.33
C VAL A 153 12.65 15.90 -28.44
N GLN A 154 13.13 16.59 -29.46
CA GLN A 154 14.51 17.09 -29.46
C GLN A 154 14.61 18.21 -28.42
N ILE A 155 15.31 17.93 -27.32
CA ILE A 155 15.76 18.96 -26.39
C ILE A 155 16.99 19.60 -27.05
N SER A 156 16.77 20.62 -27.86
CA SER A 156 17.83 21.53 -28.31
C SER A 156 17.86 22.76 -27.42
N ASP A 157 19.10 23.06 -27.03
CA ASP A 157 19.64 24.19 -26.27
C ASP A 157 19.35 24.23 -24.76
N GLU A 158 20.45 24.20 -24.00
CA GLU A 158 20.50 24.41 -22.56
C GLU A 158 19.67 25.64 -22.16
N PRO A 159 18.77 25.52 -21.17
CA PRO A 159 18.15 26.69 -20.60
C PRO A 159 19.21 27.51 -19.86
N ASP A 160 19.51 28.71 -20.35
CA ASP A 160 20.32 29.70 -19.66
C ASP A 160 19.55 30.23 -18.43
N PHE A 161 19.76 29.55 -17.30
CA PHE A 161 19.13 29.86 -16.01
C PHE A 161 19.47 31.26 -15.49
N GLU A 162 20.51 31.91 -16.04
CA GLU A 162 20.96 33.22 -15.59
C GLU A 162 20.02 34.35 -16.06
N LYS A 163 19.28 34.14 -17.16
CA LYS A 163 18.22 35.05 -17.61
C LYS A 163 16.88 34.84 -16.91
N MET A 164 16.58 33.63 -16.44
CA MET A 164 15.28 33.34 -15.81
C MET A 164 15.11 33.97 -14.43
N PHE A 165 16.21 34.26 -13.71
CA PHE A 165 16.15 34.79 -12.35
C PHE A 165 16.52 36.27 -12.20
N LYS A 166 16.72 37.02 -13.30
CA LYS A 166 16.87 38.48 -13.20
C LYS A 166 15.51 39.13 -12.92
N LYS A 167 15.24 39.34 -11.63
CA LYS A 167 14.21 40.28 -11.14
C LYS A 167 14.43 41.63 -11.82
N LYS A 168 13.42 42.13 -12.54
CA LYS A 168 13.36 43.53 -12.95
C LYS A 168 13.28 44.37 -11.67
N HIS A 169 14.31 45.18 -11.44
CA HIS A 169 14.25 46.32 -10.53
C HIS A 169 13.38 47.42 -11.16
#